data_AF-A0A372DRW3-F1
#
_entry.id   AF-A0A372DRW3-F1
#
_cell.length_a   1.000
_cell.length_b   1.000
_cell.length_c   1.000
_cell.angle_alpha   90.00
_cell.angle_beta   90.00
_cell.angle_gamma   90.00
#
_symmetry.space_group_name_H-M   'P 1'
#
loop_
_entity.id
_entity.type
_entity.pdbx_description
1 polymer ?
#
loop_
_entity_poly.entity_id
_entity_poly.type
_entity_poly.pdbx_seq_one_letter_code
_entity_poly.pdbx_strand_id
1 'polypeptide(L)'
;MAWLPPRTQLIASLLLAGIGLWLFFGDGIEIVGMAFGFVGVWVFCAAVWLLVDAVHRIPRSEAELAIAPGEWQAWIGTAFLAAVLAAIVVHLDAFAAPVPIQHNPDAGAAGSGIGTLFVAWLVLAYVLKQRWKGSVLSDERDLRIEQMSSNWGRGATIAAVVGVALMLGFSPADRLQQFSYPMLAQLLMGALALGAWFDHAAAAVLYWRDRRAAAA
;
A
#
# COMPACT_ATOMS: atom_id res chain seq x y z
N MET A 1 -15.83 -8.01 -24.06
CA MET A 1 -16.27 -6.60 -24.10
C MET A 1 -15.03 -5.71 -24.21
N ALA A 2 -14.69 -5.20 -25.39
CA ALA A 2 -13.56 -4.28 -25.56
C ALA A 2 -13.94 -3.20 -26.59
N TRP A 3 -14.58 -2.14 -26.12
CA TRP A 3 -14.99 -0.99 -26.93
C TRP A 3 -14.10 0.24 -26.72
N LEU A 4 -13.06 0.15 -25.87
CA LEU A 4 -12.18 1.27 -25.53
C LEU A 4 -10.75 1.00 -25.98
N PRO A 5 -10.03 2.02 -26.49
CA PRO A 5 -8.60 1.93 -26.74
C PRO A 5 -7.83 1.46 -25.49
N PRO A 6 -6.73 0.69 -25.61
CA PRO A 6 -6.03 0.08 -24.48
C PRO A 6 -5.60 1.10 -23.41
N ARG A 7 -5.20 2.30 -23.84
CA ARG A 7 -4.79 3.40 -22.96
C ARG A 7 -5.95 3.95 -22.13
N THR A 8 -7.12 4.08 -22.74
CA THR A 8 -8.38 4.45 -22.06
C THR A 8 -8.91 3.34 -21.17
N GLN A 9 -8.68 2.07 -21.51
CA GLN A 9 -8.93 0.96 -20.58
C GLN A 9 -8.05 1.07 -19.35
N LEU A 10 -6.76 1.38 -19.50
CA LEU A 10 -5.85 1.56 -18.37
C LEU A 10 -6.25 2.73 -17.46
N ILE A 11 -6.63 3.89 -18.04
CA ILE A 11 -7.14 5.04 -17.29
C ILE A 11 -8.46 4.70 -16.60
N ALA A 12 -9.39 4.05 -17.30
CA ALA A 12 -10.66 3.62 -16.71
C ALA A 12 -10.44 2.61 -15.57
N SER A 13 -9.50 1.69 -15.71
CA SER A 13 -9.12 0.73 -14.67
C SER A 13 -8.44 1.40 -13.48
N LEU A 14 -7.61 2.42 -13.70
CA LEU A 14 -7.01 3.22 -12.62
C LEU A 14 -8.08 4.01 -11.85
N LEU A 15 -9.03 4.62 -12.57
CA LEU A 15 -10.16 5.32 -11.96
C LEU A 15 -11.07 4.34 -11.21
N LEU A 16 -11.37 3.17 -11.77
CA LEU A 16 -12.12 2.10 -11.12
C LEU A 16 -11.39 1.54 -9.90
N ALA A 17 -10.06 1.42 -9.94
CA ALA A 17 -9.26 0.99 -8.80
C ALA A 17 -9.27 2.06 -7.72
N GLY A 18 -9.17 3.35 -8.08
CA GLY A 18 -9.32 4.47 -7.16
C GLY A 18 -10.72 4.54 -6.53
N ILE A 19 -11.78 4.31 -7.32
CA ILE A 19 -13.17 4.25 -6.85
C ILE A 19 -13.38 3.01 -5.97
N GLY A 20 -12.83 1.86 -6.33
CA GLY A 20 -12.88 0.64 -5.52
C GLY A 20 -12.15 0.83 -4.18
N LEU A 21 -10.99 1.48 -4.20
CA LEU A 21 -10.24 1.85 -3.01
C LEU A 21 -11.00 2.86 -2.14
N TRP A 22 -11.66 3.85 -2.76
CA TRP A 22 -12.49 4.83 -2.07
C TRP A 22 -13.74 4.21 -1.43
N LEU A 23 -14.45 3.33 -2.15
CA LEU A 23 -15.59 2.56 -1.63
C LEU A 23 -15.17 1.58 -0.54
N PHE A 24 -13.94 1.08 -0.60
CA PHE A 24 -13.35 0.20 0.40
C PHE A 24 -13.02 0.95 1.71
N PHE A 25 -12.52 2.19 1.63
CA PHE A 25 -12.24 3.03 2.80
C PHE A 25 -13.45 3.84 3.30
N GLY A 26 -14.51 3.94 2.50
CA GLY A 26 -15.75 4.60 2.85
C GLY A 26 -16.62 3.73 3.75
N ASP A 27 -16.17 3.46 4.98
CA ASP A 27 -17.04 2.89 6.01
C ASP A 27 -18.26 3.80 6.21
N GLY A 28 -19.47 3.24 6.10
CA GLY A 28 -20.72 3.92 6.46
C GLY A 28 -21.60 4.47 5.32
N ILE A 29 -21.27 4.29 4.04
CA ILE A 29 -22.22 4.62 2.94
C ILE A 29 -23.22 3.46 2.79
N GLU A 30 -24.20 3.39 3.70
CA GLU A 30 -25.39 2.55 3.52
C GLU A 30 -26.36 3.21 2.53
N ILE A 31 -26.25 2.86 1.25
CA ILE A 31 -27.29 3.18 0.26
C ILE A 31 -28.08 1.88 0.04
N VAL A 32 -29.31 1.83 0.56
CA VAL A 32 -30.24 0.68 0.47
C VAL A 32 -29.80 -0.55 1.31
N GLY A 33 -29.29 -0.34 2.53
CA GLY A 33 -29.14 -1.42 3.53
C GLY A 33 -28.12 -2.53 3.19
N MET A 34 -27.19 -2.27 2.28
CA MET A 34 -26.13 -3.21 1.90
C MET A 34 -24.77 -2.58 2.19
N ALA A 35 -23.94 -3.26 2.99
CA ALA A 35 -22.61 -2.77 3.37
C ALA A 35 -21.69 -2.70 2.13
N PHE A 36 -21.43 -1.49 1.63
CA PHE A 36 -20.65 -1.27 0.41
C PHE A 36 -19.16 -1.62 0.53
N GLY A 37 -18.63 -1.85 1.73
CA GLY A 37 -17.23 -2.31 1.92
C GLY A 37 -16.93 -3.60 1.14
N PHE A 38 -17.90 -4.52 1.05
CA PHE A 38 -17.78 -5.74 0.24
C PHE A 38 -17.81 -5.43 -1.27
N VAL A 39 -18.64 -4.48 -1.71
CA VAL A 39 -18.72 -4.06 -3.12
C VAL A 39 -17.43 -3.37 -3.55
N GLY A 40 -16.84 -2.55 -2.67
CA GLY A 40 -15.54 -1.89 -2.89
C GLY A 40 -14.42 -2.91 -3.15
N VAL A 41 -14.39 -4.02 -2.40
CA VAL A 41 -13.46 -5.13 -2.64
C VAL A 41 -13.63 -5.73 -4.03
N TRP A 42 -14.86 -6.07 -4.44
CA TRP A 42 -15.09 -6.67 -5.76
C TRP A 42 -14.79 -5.70 -6.90
N VAL A 43 -15.15 -4.42 -6.74
CA VAL A 43 -14.83 -3.36 -7.71
C VAL A 43 -13.32 -3.16 -7.80
N PHE A 44 -12.61 -3.15 -6.68
CA PHE A 44 -11.14 -3.06 -6.65
C PHE A 44 -10.49 -4.27 -7.32
N CYS A 45 -10.92 -5.50 -6.99
CA CYS A 45 -10.42 -6.72 -7.61
C CYS A 45 -10.69 -6.75 -9.12
N ALA A 46 -11.89 -6.37 -9.56
CA ALA A 46 -12.24 -6.27 -10.97
C ALA A 46 -11.41 -5.18 -11.67
N ALA A 47 -11.20 -4.05 -11.02
CA ALA A 47 -10.37 -2.96 -11.55
C ALA A 47 -8.90 -3.37 -11.70
N VAL A 48 -8.34 -4.04 -10.69
CA VAL A 48 -6.99 -4.61 -10.73
C VAL A 48 -6.90 -5.63 -11.87
N TRP A 49 -7.89 -6.51 -12.03
CA TRP A 49 -7.93 -7.48 -13.11
C TRP A 49 -7.97 -6.83 -14.50
N LEU A 50 -8.80 -5.81 -14.68
CA LEU A 50 -8.88 -5.03 -15.93
C LEU A 50 -7.60 -4.23 -16.18
N LEU A 51 -6.94 -3.75 -15.13
CA LEU A 51 -5.65 -3.06 -15.20
C LEU A 51 -4.56 -4.03 -15.64
N VAL A 52 -4.56 -5.25 -15.09
CA VAL A 52 -3.66 -6.34 -15.46
C VAL A 52 -3.85 -6.77 -16.92
N ASP A 53 -5.09 -6.98 -17.37
CA ASP A 53 -5.41 -7.33 -18.76
C ASP A 53 -5.02 -6.21 -19.74
N ALA A 54 -5.35 -4.95 -19.40
CA ALA A 54 -4.95 -3.79 -20.20
C ALA A 54 -3.43 -3.65 -20.29
N VAL A 55 -2.72 -3.84 -19.17
CA VAL A 55 -1.25 -3.82 -19.12
C VAL A 55 -0.66 -4.92 -20.00
N HIS A 56 -1.21 -6.14 -19.98
CA HIS A 56 -0.74 -7.24 -20.85
C HIS A 56 -0.93 -6.96 -22.34
N ARG A 57 -1.98 -6.21 -22.71
CA ARG A 57 -2.31 -5.91 -24.11
C ARG A 57 -1.56 -4.71 -24.68
N ILE A 58 -0.99 -3.84 -23.83
CA ILE A 58 -0.22 -2.68 -24.28
C ILE A 58 1.23 -3.13 -24.56
N PRO A 59 1.73 -2.98 -25.81
CA PRO A 59 3.14 -3.19 -26.11
C PRO A 59 3.99 -2.24 -25.27
N ARG A 60 5.13 -2.71 -24.77
CA ARG A 60 6.05 -1.88 -23.97
C ARG A 60 6.43 -0.65 -24.79
N SER A 61 6.13 0.54 -24.29
CA SER A 61 6.56 1.78 -24.92
C SER A 61 8.07 1.99 -24.73
N GLU A 62 8.73 2.73 -25.62
CA GLU A 62 10.15 3.09 -25.47
C GLU A 62 10.41 3.82 -24.14
N ALA A 63 9.44 4.62 -23.68
CA ALA A 63 9.48 5.27 -22.37
C ALA A 63 9.40 4.27 -21.20
N GLU A 64 8.64 3.17 -21.32
CA GLU A 64 8.60 2.11 -20.30
C GLU A 64 9.89 1.28 -20.25
N LEU A 65 10.52 1.05 -21.41
CA LEU A 65 11.80 0.34 -21.49
C LEU A 65 12.96 1.13 -20.87
N ALA A 66 12.85 2.47 -20.82
CA ALA A 66 13.83 3.34 -20.17
C ALA A 66 13.77 3.31 -18.63
N ILE A 67 12.71 2.72 -18.04
CA ILE A 67 12.52 2.65 -16.59
C ILE A 67 13.00 1.30 -16.08
N ALA A 68 13.94 1.31 -15.14
CA ALA A 68 14.42 0.09 -14.50
C ALA A 68 13.28 -0.65 -13.78
N PRO A 69 13.23 -2.00 -13.81
CA PRO A 69 12.21 -2.76 -13.08
C PRO A 69 12.19 -2.45 -11.57
N GLY A 70 13.35 -2.18 -10.97
CA GLY A 70 13.47 -1.78 -9.56
C GLY A 70 12.77 -0.45 -9.26
N GLU A 71 12.76 0.51 -10.20
CA GLU A 71 12.04 1.78 -10.02
C GLU A 71 10.54 1.56 -9.95
N TRP A 72 10.00 0.71 -10.83
CA TRP A 72 8.58 0.36 -10.81
C TRP A 72 8.18 -0.32 -9.50
N GLN A 73 8.97 -1.29 -9.04
CA GLN A 73 8.71 -1.96 -7.77
C GLN A 73 8.72 -0.98 -6.58
N ALA A 74 9.65 -0.03 -6.59
CA ALA A 74 9.73 1.00 -5.55
C ALA A 74 8.49 1.93 -5.53
N TRP A 75 8.05 2.43 -6.69
CA TRP A 75 6.84 3.26 -6.78
C TRP A 75 5.58 2.50 -6.35
N ILE A 76 5.44 1.25 -6.79
CA ILE A 76 4.27 0.45 -6.48
C ILE A 76 4.25 0.07 -4.99
N GLY A 77 5.40 -0.30 -4.42
CA GLY A 77 5.55 -0.51 -2.98
C GLY A 77 5.22 0.74 -2.16
N THR A 78 5.66 1.91 -2.61
CA THR A 78 5.34 3.21 -1.98
C THR A 78 3.84 3.47 -1.97
N ALA A 79 3.16 3.28 -3.10
CA ALA A 79 1.72 3.50 -3.22
C ALA A 79 0.92 2.51 -2.35
N PHE A 80 1.31 1.24 -2.34
CA PHE A 80 0.66 0.22 -1.53
C PHE A 80 0.84 0.48 -0.03
N LEU A 81 2.05 0.75 0.43
CA LEU A 81 2.31 1.03 1.84
C LEU A 81 1.64 2.34 2.28
N ALA A 82 1.49 3.33 1.40
CA ALA A 82 0.70 4.52 1.68
C ALA A 82 -0.77 4.17 1.92
N ALA A 83 -1.36 3.28 1.10
CA ALA A 83 -2.72 2.81 1.29
C ALA A 83 -2.88 2.00 2.59
N VAL A 84 -1.91 1.16 2.94
CA VAL A 84 -1.89 0.43 4.22
C VAL A 84 -1.81 1.41 5.39
N LEU A 85 -0.93 2.41 5.34
CA LEU A 85 -0.83 3.44 6.38
C LEU A 85 -2.12 4.24 6.53
N ALA A 86 -2.76 4.63 5.42
CA ALA A 86 -4.05 5.28 5.43
C ALA A 86 -5.12 4.39 6.08
N ALA A 87 -5.15 3.09 5.75
CA ALA A 87 -6.05 2.12 6.38
C ALA A 87 -5.85 2.05 7.90
N ILE A 88 -4.59 1.97 8.34
CA ILE A 88 -4.22 1.92 9.74
C ILE A 88 -4.73 3.17 10.49
N VAL A 89 -4.57 4.35 9.89
CA VAL A 89 -5.02 5.62 10.48
C VAL A 89 -6.54 5.73 10.52
N VAL A 90 -7.23 5.39 9.42
CA VAL A 90 -8.70 5.49 9.32
C VAL A 90 -9.39 4.54 10.31
N HIS A 91 -8.86 3.32 10.48
CA HIS A 91 -9.48 2.31 11.35
C HIS A 91 -8.84 2.24 12.74
N LEU A 92 -8.02 3.22 13.14
CA LEU A 92 -7.33 3.17 14.43
C LEU A 92 -8.31 3.09 15.61
N ASP A 93 -9.41 3.84 15.53
CA ASP A 93 -10.45 3.89 16.57
C ASP A 93 -11.18 2.54 16.73
N ALA A 94 -11.29 1.75 15.66
CA ALA A 94 -11.90 0.41 15.72
C ALA A 94 -11.13 -0.53 16.66
N PHE A 95 -9.84 -0.29 16.86
CA PHE A 95 -9.00 -1.05 17.78
C PHE A 95 -8.96 -0.45 19.19
N ALA A 96 -9.49 0.75 19.42
CA ALA A 96 -9.47 1.40 20.74
C ALA A 96 -10.45 0.75 21.75
N ALA A 97 -11.48 0.05 21.26
CA ALA A 97 -12.48 -0.57 22.12
C ALA A 97 -11.85 -1.59 23.10
N PRO A 98 -12.21 -1.58 24.40
CA PRO A 98 -11.68 -2.48 25.42
C PRO A 98 -12.35 -3.87 25.35
N VAL A 99 -12.50 -4.41 24.15
CA VAL A 99 -13.13 -5.71 23.87
C VAL A 99 -12.09 -6.61 23.20
N PRO A 100 -12.03 -7.91 23.53
CA PRO A 100 -11.15 -8.83 22.80
C PRO A 100 -11.42 -8.78 21.29
N ILE A 101 -10.36 -8.77 20.46
CA ILE A 101 -10.45 -8.62 18.99
C ILE A 101 -11.47 -9.57 18.37
N GLN A 102 -11.55 -10.81 18.87
CA GLN A 102 -12.46 -11.85 18.36
C GLN A 102 -13.95 -11.48 18.49
N HIS A 103 -14.30 -10.58 19.41
CA HIS A 103 -15.66 -10.16 19.69
C HIS A 103 -15.94 -8.72 19.25
N ASN A 104 -14.96 -8.05 18.63
CA ASN A 104 -15.11 -6.69 18.13
C ASN A 104 -15.38 -6.74 16.61
N PRO A 105 -16.63 -6.51 16.16
CA PRO A 105 -16.98 -6.59 14.74
C PRO A 105 -16.25 -5.54 13.91
N ASP A 106 -15.99 -4.35 14.47
CA ASP A 106 -15.31 -3.25 13.78
C ASP A 106 -13.83 -3.56 13.56
N ALA A 107 -13.15 -4.12 14.57
CA ALA A 107 -11.78 -4.60 14.43
C ALA A 107 -11.68 -5.78 13.45
N GLY A 108 -12.70 -6.66 13.43
CA GLY A 108 -12.82 -7.74 12.46
C GLY A 108 -12.99 -7.23 11.03
N ALA A 109 -13.87 -6.25 10.81
CA ALA A 109 -14.07 -5.59 9.53
C ALA A 109 -12.78 -4.92 9.04
N ALA A 110 -12.14 -4.09 9.88
CA ALA A 110 -10.87 -3.44 9.58
C ALA A 110 -9.76 -4.46 9.24
N GLY A 111 -9.64 -5.53 10.03
CA GLY A 111 -8.65 -6.59 9.80
C GLY A 111 -8.91 -7.35 8.49
N SER A 112 -10.16 -7.68 8.20
CA SER A 112 -10.55 -8.32 6.93
C SER A 112 -10.25 -7.43 5.73
N GLY A 113 -10.45 -6.12 5.88
CA GLY A 113 -10.11 -5.13 4.88
C GLY A 113 -8.61 -5.15 4.59
N ILE A 114 -7.78 -4.95 5.62
CA ILE A 114 -6.32 -4.95 5.48
C ILE A 114 -5.83 -6.27 4.86
N GLY A 115 -6.37 -7.41 5.30
CA GLY A 115 -6.03 -8.72 4.74
C GLY A 115 -6.40 -8.85 3.25
N THR A 116 -7.55 -8.32 2.85
CA THR A 116 -7.99 -8.33 1.45
C THR A 116 -7.10 -7.45 0.58
N LEU A 117 -6.71 -6.27 1.08
CA LEU A 117 -5.74 -5.40 0.43
C LEU A 117 -4.40 -6.12 0.21
N PHE A 118 -3.96 -6.90 1.20
CA PHE A 118 -2.75 -7.72 1.10
C PHE A 118 -2.87 -8.85 0.06
N VAL A 119 -4.02 -9.52 -0.03
CA VAL A 119 -4.26 -10.55 -1.06
C VAL A 119 -4.26 -9.92 -2.46
N ALA A 120 -4.97 -8.81 -2.63
CA ALA A 120 -4.99 -8.10 -3.91
C ALA A 120 -3.59 -7.62 -4.33
N TRP A 121 -2.79 -7.19 -3.34
CA TRP A 121 -1.38 -6.88 -3.55
C TRP A 121 -0.56 -8.09 -3.99
N LEU A 122 -0.70 -9.26 -3.36
CA LEU A 122 0.01 -10.48 -3.77
C LEU A 122 -0.30 -10.85 -5.21
N VAL A 123 -1.56 -10.75 -5.63
CA VAL A 123 -1.98 -10.98 -7.01
C VAL A 123 -1.31 -9.97 -7.94
N LEU A 124 -1.37 -8.68 -7.62
CA LEU A 124 -0.74 -7.62 -8.41
C LEU A 124 0.77 -7.84 -8.52
N ALA A 125 1.46 -8.08 -7.41
CA ALA A 125 2.89 -8.34 -7.35
C ALA A 125 3.29 -9.57 -8.18
N TYR A 126 2.51 -10.66 -8.12
CA TYR A 126 2.73 -11.86 -8.91
C TYR A 126 2.65 -11.57 -10.41
N VAL A 127 1.62 -10.86 -10.83
CA VAL A 127 1.41 -10.49 -12.23
C VAL A 127 2.53 -9.58 -12.75
N LEU A 128 2.91 -8.56 -11.98
CA LEU A 128 4.01 -7.67 -12.39
C LEU A 128 5.34 -8.41 -12.44
N LYS A 129 5.61 -9.32 -11.50
CA LYS A 129 6.80 -10.18 -11.55
C LYS A 129 6.81 -11.02 -12.83
N GLN A 130 5.67 -11.52 -13.26
CA GLN A 130 5.55 -12.26 -14.52
C GLN A 130 5.79 -11.37 -15.75
N ARG A 131 5.34 -10.11 -15.72
CA ARG A 131 5.58 -9.11 -16.78
C ARG A 131 7.07 -8.81 -16.99
N TRP A 132 7.90 -8.91 -15.94
CA TRP A 132 9.35 -8.68 -16.01
C TRP A 132 10.19 -9.95 -16.00
N LYS A 133 9.57 -11.12 -16.21
CA LYS A 133 10.30 -12.38 -16.31
C LYS A 133 11.29 -12.31 -17.48
N GLY A 134 12.58 -12.35 -17.18
CA GLY A 134 13.68 -12.29 -18.17
C GLY A 134 14.43 -10.96 -18.26
N SER A 135 14.05 -9.91 -17.51
CA SER A 135 14.92 -8.73 -17.34
C SER A 135 16.03 -9.01 -16.33
N VAL A 136 17.21 -8.43 -16.51
CA VAL A 136 18.27 -8.44 -15.48
C VAL A 136 17.71 -7.70 -14.26
N LEU A 137 17.51 -8.45 -13.18
CA LEU A 137 16.73 -8.02 -12.00
C LEU A 137 17.58 -7.40 -10.89
N SER A 138 18.91 -7.46 -10.98
CA SER A 138 19.81 -6.84 -10.00
C SER A 138 21.18 -6.50 -10.61
N ASP A 139 21.46 -5.22 -10.76
CA ASP A 139 22.80 -4.69 -11.02
C ASP A 139 23.45 -4.16 -9.72
N GLU A 140 24.75 -3.86 -9.72
CA GLU A 140 25.46 -3.21 -8.59
C GLU A 140 24.81 -1.88 -8.19
N ARG A 141 24.18 -1.20 -9.16
CA ARG A 141 23.38 0.00 -8.91
C ARG A 141 22.17 -0.29 -8.01
N ASP A 142 21.44 -1.36 -8.25
CA ASP A 142 20.23 -1.69 -7.50
C ASP A 142 20.58 -2.03 -6.05
N LEU A 143 21.69 -2.75 -5.83
CA LEU A 143 22.21 -3.04 -4.49
C LEU A 143 22.58 -1.77 -3.71
N ARG A 144 23.19 -0.78 -4.37
CA ARG A 144 23.51 0.51 -3.72
C ARG A 144 22.26 1.29 -3.36
N ILE A 145 21.25 1.31 -4.24
CA ILE A 145 19.98 1.97 -3.98
C ILE A 145 19.27 1.29 -2.80
N GLU A 146 19.26 -0.04 -2.75
CA GLU A 146 18.66 -0.83 -1.67
C GLU A 146 19.35 -0.55 -0.32
N GLN A 147 20.69 -0.49 -0.29
CA GLN A 147 21.43 -0.14 0.93
C GLN A 147 21.13 1.28 1.41
N MET A 148 21.14 2.24 0.48
CA MET A 148 20.83 3.63 0.80
C MET A 148 19.40 3.78 1.30
N SER A 149 18.44 3.15 0.62
CA SER A 149 17.03 3.21 1.02
C SER A 149 16.79 2.54 2.37
N SER A 150 17.40 1.38 2.63
CA SER A 150 17.26 0.65 3.91
C SER A 150 17.65 1.50 5.13
N ASN A 151 18.61 2.41 4.97
CA ASN A 151 18.97 3.34 6.04
C ASN A 151 17.85 4.33 6.35
N TRP A 152 17.09 4.77 5.34
CA TRP A 152 15.93 5.64 5.52
C TRP A 152 14.81 4.94 6.27
N GLY A 153 14.41 3.74 5.86
CA GLY A 153 13.34 3.02 6.57
C GLY A 153 13.76 2.54 7.95
N ARG A 154 15.03 2.18 8.15
CA ARG A 154 15.56 1.92 9.50
C ARG A 154 15.46 3.17 10.39
N GLY A 155 15.89 4.33 9.88
CA GLY A 155 15.78 5.60 10.59
C GLY A 155 14.33 5.96 10.93
N ALA A 156 13.42 5.82 9.96
CA ALA A 156 11.99 6.06 10.15
C ALA A 156 11.34 5.08 11.14
N THR A 157 11.70 3.79 11.08
CA THR A 157 11.22 2.79 12.04
C THR A 157 11.67 3.12 13.45
N ILE A 158 12.96 3.44 13.63
CA ILE A 158 13.51 3.83 14.94
C ILE A 158 12.79 5.08 15.45
N ALA A 159 12.68 6.11 14.62
CA ALA A 159 12.00 7.35 15.00
C ALA A 159 10.52 7.12 15.36
N ALA A 160 9.81 6.27 14.63
CA ALA A 160 8.42 5.93 14.89
C ALA A 160 8.26 5.14 16.20
N VAL A 161 9.09 4.11 16.44
CA VAL A 161 9.07 3.33 17.68
C VAL A 161 9.43 4.19 18.88
N VAL A 162 10.45 5.05 18.76
CA VAL A 162 10.78 6.04 19.80
C VAL A 162 9.60 6.99 20.01
N GLY A 163 8.97 7.50 18.95
CA GLY A 163 7.79 8.34 19.04
C GLY A 163 6.64 7.67 19.81
N VAL A 164 6.35 6.40 19.53
CA VAL A 164 5.36 5.60 20.28
C VAL A 164 5.78 5.44 21.73
N ALA A 165 7.05 5.13 22.01
CA ALA A 165 7.55 4.97 23.38
C ALA A 165 7.48 6.28 24.19
N LEU A 166 7.83 7.42 23.58
CA LEU A 166 7.70 8.74 24.19
C LEU A 166 6.24 9.10 24.41
N MET A 167 5.37 8.85 23.43
CA MET A 167 3.93 9.07 23.55
C MET A 167 3.35 8.30 24.74
N LEU A 168 3.69 7.02 24.89
CA LEU A 168 3.24 6.20 26.00
C LEU A 168 3.88 6.61 27.33
N GLY A 169 5.19 6.87 27.34
CA GLY A 169 5.95 7.19 28.55
C GLY A 169 5.60 8.56 29.16
N PHE A 170 5.16 9.52 28.35
CA PHE A 170 4.71 10.83 28.81
C PHE A 170 3.18 10.95 28.92
N SER A 171 2.43 9.89 28.63
CA SER A 171 0.97 9.90 28.76
C SER A 171 0.54 9.78 30.23
N PRO A 172 -0.45 10.57 30.68
CA PRO A 172 -1.06 10.40 32.00
C PRO A 172 -1.59 8.97 32.23
N ALA A 173 -1.55 8.50 33.49
CA ALA A 173 -1.94 7.12 33.83
C ALA A 173 -3.40 6.80 33.47
N ASP A 174 -4.29 7.78 33.53
CA ASP A 174 -5.69 7.72 33.11
C ASP A 174 -5.84 7.52 31.59
N ARG A 175 -4.97 8.13 30.78
CA ARG A 175 -4.93 7.90 29.33
C ARG A 175 -4.32 6.56 28.96
N LEU A 176 -3.34 6.07 29.72
CA LEU A 176 -2.70 4.77 29.45
C LEU A 176 -3.68 3.60 29.53
N GLN A 177 -4.70 3.70 30.40
CA GLN A 177 -5.77 2.70 30.50
C GLN A 177 -6.69 2.64 29.26
N GLN A 178 -6.65 3.68 28.41
CA GLN A 178 -7.42 3.72 27.17
C GLN A 178 -6.71 3.01 26.01
N PHE A 179 -5.41 2.70 26.15
CA PHE A 179 -4.68 1.94 25.14
C PHE A 179 -4.95 0.45 25.29
N SER A 180 -5.86 -0.05 24.46
CA SER A 180 -6.09 -1.49 24.34
C SER A 180 -4.85 -2.19 23.74
N TYR A 181 -4.62 -3.46 24.08
CA TYR A 181 -3.56 -4.26 23.44
C TYR A 181 -3.67 -4.30 21.90
N PRO A 182 -4.86 -4.44 21.31
CA PRO A 182 -5.04 -4.36 19.86
C PRO A 182 -4.59 -3.04 19.26
N MET A 183 -4.89 -1.91 19.91
CA MET A 183 -4.49 -0.59 19.43
C MET A 183 -2.97 -0.41 19.49
N LEU A 184 -2.32 -0.90 20.56
CA LEU A 184 -0.86 -0.91 20.66
C LEU A 184 -0.21 -1.74 19.54
N ALA A 185 -0.75 -2.93 19.25
CA ALA A 185 -0.27 -3.76 18.16
C ALA A 185 -0.43 -3.03 16.81
N GLN A 186 -1.56 -2.36 16.60
CA GLN A 186 -1.83 -1.58 15.38
C GLN A 186 -0.87 -0.40 15.22
N LEU A 187 -0.55 0.31 16.31
CA LEU A 187 0.45 1.40 16.31
C LEU A 187 1.85 0.90 15.95
N LEU A 188 2.27 -0.24 16.51
CA LEU A 188 3.56 -0.85 16.19
C LEU A 188 3.61 -1.35 14.74
N MET A 189 2.52 -1.94 14.25
CA MET A 189 2.41 -2.33 12.84
C MET A 189 2.47 -1.10 11.93
N GLY A 190 1.83 0.00 12.31
CA GLY A 190 1.93 1.30 11.63
C GLY A 190 3.36 1.84 11.60
N ALA A 191 4.10 1.74 12.71
CA ALA A 191 5.51 2.14 12.77
C ALA A 191 6.39 1.33 11.81
N LEU A 192 6.18 0.01 11.73
CA LEU A 192 6.88 -0.86 10.78
C LEU A 192 6.51 -0.54 9.33
N ALA A 193 5.21 -0.35 9.05
CA ALA A 193 4.72 0.03 7.72
C ALA A 193 5.27 1.39 7.28
N LEU A 194 5.43 2.34 8.20
CA LEU A 194 6.02 3.65 7.94
C LEU A 194 7.50 3.53 7.57
N GLY A 195 8.25 2.71 8.31
CA GLY A 195 9.62 2.37 7.97
C GLY A 195 9.76 1.81 6.55
N ALA A 196 8.99 0.77 6.25
CA ALA A 196 8.96 0.17 4.92
C ALA A 196 8.54 1.17 3.83
N TRP A 197 7.61 2.08 4.14
CA TRP A 197 7.19 3.12 3.20
C TRP A 197 8.35 4.05 2.85
N PHE A 198 9.14 4.47 3.83
CA PHE A 198 10.34 5.28 3.60
C PHE A 198 11.41 4.54 2.81
N ASP A 199 11.59 3.23 3.03
CA ASP A 199 12.48 2.40 2.19
C ASP A 199 12.06 2.48 0.71
N HIS A 200 10.79 2.20 0.42
CA HIS A 200 10.30 2.21 -0.95
C HIS A 200 10.29 3.61 -1.57
N ALA A 201 9.92 4.65 -0.80
CA ALA A 201 9.90 6.02 -1.28
C ALA A 201 11.30 6.54 -1.59
N ALA A 202 12.28 6.27 -0.70
CA ALA A 202 13.67 6.64 -0.92
C ALA A 202 14.25 5.94 -2.17
N ALA A 203 14.00 4.63 -2.32
CA ALA A 203 14.41 3.90 -3.51
C ALA A 203 13.81 4.51 -4.78
N ALA A 204 12.50 4.80 -4.78
CA ALA A 204 11.79 5.37 -5.93
C ALA A 204 12.38 6.74 -6.34
N VAL A 205 12.68 7.60 -5.37
CA VAL A 205 13.31 8.91 -5.60
C VAL A 205 14.73 8.76 -6.14
N LEU A 206 15.52 7.83 -5.61
CA LEU A 206 16.89 7.58 -6.07
C LEU A 206 16.92 7.09 -7.52
N TYR A 207 16.08 6.11 -7.86
CA TYR A 207 15.92 5.65 -9.25
C TYR A 207 15.51 6.78 -10.19
N TRP A 208 14.50 7.56 -9.79
CA TRP A 208 13.99 8.68 -10.58
C TRP A 208 15.05 9.77 -10.80
N ARG A 209 15.82 10.11 -9.77
CA ARG A 209 16.89 11.10 -9.84
C ARG A 209 18.00 10.65 -10.77
N ASP A 210 18.47 9.41 -10.61
CA ASP A 210 19.51 8.84 -11.48
C ASP A 210 19.06 8.79 -12.95
N ARG A 211 17.79 8.44 -13.21
CA ARG A 211 17.23 8.47 -14.57
C ARG A 211 17.21 9.87 -15.16
N ARG A 212 16.84 10.88 -14.37
CA ARG A 212 16.88 12.29 -14.81
C ARG A 212 18.30 12.76 -15.08
N ALA A 213 19.27 12.35 -14.26
CA ALA A 213 20.67 12.68 -14.47
C ALA A 213 21.24 12.01 -15.74
N ALA A 214 20.80 10.80 -16.08
CA ALA A 214 21.23 10.11 -17.31
C ALA A 214 20.57 10.65 -18.58
N ALA A 215 19.47 11.41 -18.46
CA ALA A 215 18.75 12.02 -19.56
C ALA A 215 19.15 13.49 -19.84
N ALA A 216 19.98 14.07 -18.97
CA ALA A 216 20.53 15.43 -19.08
C ALA A 216 21.93 15.39 -19.70
#